data_AF-A0A962BSW6-F1
#
_entry.id   AF-A0A962BSW6-F1
#
_cell.length_a   1.000
_cell.length_b   1.000
_cell.length_c   1.000
_cell.angle_alpha   90.00
_cell.angle_beta   90.00
_cell.angle_gamma   90.00
#
_symmetry.space_group_name_H-M   'P 1'
#
loop_
_entity.id
_entity.type
_entity.pdbx_description
1 polymer ?
#
loop_
_entity_poly.entity_id
_entity_poly.type
_entity_poly.pdbx_seq_one_letter_code
_entity_poly.pdbx_strand_id
1 'polypeptide(L)' 'HDQVNWAMVEAISHVARVMGLKTVAEFVEDESIFEACRQIGLDYCQGFHFGRPVPLTAIT' A
#
# COMPACT_ATOMS: atom_id res chain seq x y z
N HIS A 1 -8.03 6.44 16.33
CA HIS A 1 -7.72 6.85 14.95
C HIS A 1 -7.24 5.65 14.13
N ASP A 2 -6.30 4.84 14.63
CA ASP A 2 -5.72 3.72 13.87
C ASP A 2 -6.70 2.59 13.51
N GLN A 3 -7.60 2.20 14.42
CA GLN A 3 -8.61 1.18 14.10
C GLN A 3 -9.59 1.61 13.00
N VAL A 4 -9.92 2.90 12.91
CA VAL A 4 -10.81 3.40 11.86
C VAL A 4 -10.08 3.39 10.53
N ASN A 5 -8.81 3.81 10.49
CA ASN A 5 -7.96 3.74 9.30
C ASN A 5 -7.81 2.29 8.82
N TRP A 6 -7.53 1.37 9.74
CA TRP A 6 -7.46 -0.06 9.43
C TRP A 6 -8.75 -0.57 8.78
N ALA A 7 -9.89 -0.34 9.43
CA ALA A 7 -11.19 -0.78 8.93
C ALA A 7 -11.52 -0.18 7.55
N MET A 8 -11.15 1.08 7.30
CA MET A 8 -11.34 1.71 5.99
C MET A 8 -10.49 1.04 4.91
N VAL A 9 -9.19 0.81 5.16
CA VAL A 9 -8.30 0.17 4.18
C VAL A 9 -8.73 -1.28 3.92
N GLU A 10 -9.13 -2.01 4.96
CA GLU A 10 -9.66 -3.36 4.84
C GLU A 10 -10.94 -3.40 3.98
N ALA A 11 -11.89 -2.48 4.23
CA ALA A 11 -13.12 -2.38 3.46
C ALA A 11 -12.85 -2.07 1.97
N ILE A 12 -11.94 -1.13 1.68
CA ILE A 12 -11.54 -0.79 0.31
C ILE A 12 -10.89 -1.99 -0.37
N SER A 13 -9.97 -2.68 0.31
CA SER A 13 -9.32 -3.89 -0.22
C SER A 13 -10.34 -4.99 -0.53
N HIS A 14 -11.33 -5.17 0.33
CA HIS A 14 -12.40 -6.14 0.10
C HIS A 14 -13.23 -5.79 -1.15
N VAL A 15 -13.65 -4.53 -1.29
CA VAL A 15 -14.40 -4.07 -2.47
C VAL A 15 -13.59 -4.27 -3.76
N ALA A 16 -12.30 -3.91 -3.76
CA ALA A 16 -11.42 -4.11 -4.90
C ALA A 16 -11.34 -5.58 -5.32
N ARG A 17 -11.19 -6.51 -4.36
CA ARG A 17 -11.18 -7.96 -4.63
C ARG A 17 -12.49 -8.44 -5.25
N VAL A 18 -13.63 -8.00 -4.73
CA VAL A 18 -14.96 -8.34 -5.29
C VAL A 18 -15.09 -7.84 -6.73
N MET A 19 -14.53 -6.66 -7.03
CA MET A 19 -14.52 -6.07 -8.37
C MET A 19 -13.45 -6.66 -9.30
N GLY A 20 -12.57 -7.55 -8.82
CA GLY A 20 -11.44 -8.07 -9.60
C GLY A 20 -10.37 -7.00 -9.91
N LEU A 21 -10.28 -5.96 -9.10
CA LEU A 21 -9.31 -4.88 -9.23
C LEU A 21 -8.07 -5.14 -8.37
N LYS A 22 -6.91 -4.69 -8.85
CA LYS A 22 -5.68 -4.65 -8.07
C LYS A 22 -5.58 -3.35 -7.27
N THR A 23 -4.91 -3.41 -6.14
CA THR A 23 -4.76 -2.33 -5.16
C THR A 23 -3.31 -1.88 -5.02
N VAL A 24 -3.09 -0.59 -4.78
CA VAL A 24 -1.77 -0.01 -4.48
C VAL A 24 -1.89 0.80 -3.19
N ALA A 25 -1.11 0.46 -2.17
CA ALA A 25 -0.89 1.35 -1.02
C ALA A 25 0.19 2.37 -1.35
N GLU A 26 -0.17 3.64 -1.36
CA GLU A 26 0.79 4.74 -1.45
C GLU A 26 1.19 5.23 -0.04
N PHE A 27 2.32 5.95 0.03
CA PHE A 27 2.88 6.51 1.27
C PHE A 27 3.33 5.46 2.31
N VAL A 28 3.85 4.32 1.84
CA VAL A 28 4.50 3.34 2.73
C VAL A 28 5.90 3.84 3.11
N GLU A 29 6.02 4.46 4.28
CA GLU A 29 7.25 5.13 4.72
C GLU A 29 8.15 4.27 5.64
N ASP A 30 7.60 3.22 6.25
CA ASP A 30 8.33 2.31 7.12
C ASP A 30 7.83 0.85 7.04
N GLU A 31 8.59 -0.04 7.67
CA GLU A 31 8.32 -1.49 7.73
C GLU A 31 6.97 -1.82 8.39
N SER A 32 6.55 -1.04 9.38
CA SER A 32 5.32 -1.31 10.12
C SER A 32 4.09 -1.05 9.24
N ILE A 33 4.13 -0.01 8.41
CA ILE A 33 3.09 0.29 7.42
C ILE A 33 3.10 -0.80 6.34
N PHE A 34 4.27 -1.21 5.87
CA PHE A 34 4.39 -2.28 4.87
C PHE A 34 3.76 -3.60 5.36
N GLU A 35 4.09 -4.02 6.58
CA GLU A 35 3.53 -5.24 7.18
C GLU A 35 2.02 -5.14 7.40
N ALA A 36 1.50 -3.96 7.78
CA ALA A 36 0.06 -3.72 7.84
C ALA A 36 -0.63 -3.88 6.48
N CYS A 37 -0.06 -3.28 5.42
CA CYS A 37 -0.56 -3.44 4.05
C CYS A 37 -0.53 -4.91 3.59
N ARG A 38 0.53 -5.64 3.93
CA ARG A 38 0.70 -7.06 3.63
C ARG A 38 -0.34 -7.92 4.37
N GLN A 39 -0.61 -7.61 5.63
CA GLN A 39 -1.61 -8.30 6.45
C GLN A 39 -3.04 -8.10 5.93
N ILE A 40 -3.37 -6.88 5.46
CA ILE A 40 -4.66 -6.59 4.83
C ILE A 40 -4.81 -7.32 3.49
N GLY A 41 -3.69 -7.57 2.80
CA GLY A 41 -3.66 -8.26 1.50
C GLY A 41 -3.78 -7.30 0.33
N LEU A 42 -3.10 -6.16 0.38
CA LEU A 42 -2.96 -5.24 -0.75
C LEU A 42 -1.96 -5.80 -1.77
N ASP A 43 -2.20 -5.55 -3.07
CA ASP A 43 -1.43 -6.19 -4.15
C ASP A 43 -0.04 -5.55 -4.35
N TYR A 44 0.03 -4.22 -4.19
CA TYR A 44 1.24 -3.44 -4.38
C TYR A 44 1.41 -2.39 -3.29
N CYS A 45 2.66 -2.00 -3.06
CA CYS A 45 3.03 -0.95 -2.12
C CYS A 45 4.02 0.01 -2.79
N GLN A 46 3.88 1.30 -2.51
CA GLN A 46 4.77 2.36 -2.95
C GLN A 46 4.99 3.34 -1.80
N GLY A 47 6.26 3.72 -1.59
CA GLY A 47 6.62 4.77 -0.65
C GLY A 47 8.11 4.76 -0.34
N PHE A 48 8.53 5.70 0.52
CA PHE A 48 9.95 5.91 0.82
C PHE A 48 10.61 4.73 1.52
N HIS A 49 9.83 3.81 2.10
CA HIS A 49 10.35 2.53 2.60
C HIS A 49 11.07 1.74 1.49
N PHE A 50 10.55 1.75 0.26
CA PHE A 50 11.14 1.05 -0.88
C PHE A 50 12.16 1.89 -1.64
N GLY A 51 11.99 3.20 -1.63
CA GLY A 51 12.88 4.12 -2.31
C GLY A 51 12.24 5.48 -2.49
N ARG A 52 13.08 6.53 -2.52
CA ARG A 52 12.64 7.87 -2.90
C ARG A 52 12.48 7.97 -4.42
N PRO A 53 11.59 8.82 -4.93
CA PRO A 53 11.54 9.15 -6.34
C PRO A 53 12.91 9.60 -6.83
N VAL A 54 13.33 9.05 -7.96
CA VAL A 54 14.55 9.42 -8.66
C VAL A 54 14.23 9.69 -10.13
N PRO A 55 15.04 10.50 -10.84
CA PRO A 55 14.89 10.64 -12.29
C PRO A 55 14.91 9.27 -12.96
N LEU A 56 14.06 9.07 -13.98
CA LEU A 56 14.00 7.80 -14.71
C LEU A 56 15.37 7.42 -15.33
N THR A 57 16.15 8.42 -15.75
CA THR A 57 17.51 8.23 -16.28
C THR A 57 18.52 7.72 -15.25
N ALA A 58 18.19 7.71 -13.96
CA ALA A 58 19.06 7.19 -12.91
C ALA A 58 18.86 5.68 -12.63
N ILE A 59 17.86 5.04 -13.25
CA ILE A 59 17.48 3.62 -13.02
C ILE A 59 17.92 2.73 -14.21
N THR A 60 19.09 3.02 -14.81
CA THR A 60 19.58 2.31 -16.01
C THR A 60 20.36 1.05 -15.66
#